data_AF-A0A9D4S564-F1
#
_entry.id   AF-A0A9D4S564-F1
#
_cell.length_a   1.000
_cell.length_b   1.000
_cell.length_c   1.000
_cell.angle_alpha   90.00
_cell.angle_beta   90.00
_cell.angle_gamma   90.00
#
_symmetry.space_group_name_H-M   'P 1'
#
loop_
_entity.id
_entity.type
_entity.pdbx_description
1 polymer ?
#
loop_
_entity_poly.entity_id
_entity_poly.type
_entity_poly.pdbx_seq_one_letter_code
_entity_poly.pdbx_strand_id
1 'polypeptide(L)'
;MLTVVEVIRSAECIVILDKPVHAECIVILDKPCWIVILEKLVHAECIVILDKPCWIVILDKPMHARCIVILDKPLHAECIVILDKPMHAECIVILDKPLHAECIVILDKPMHAECIVILDIHMHAECIVILDKHCWIVILDNPVHAECIVILDKPC
;
A
#
# COMPACT_ATOMS: atom_id res chain seq x y z
N MET A 1 -4.03 15.16 16.76
CA MET A 1 -2.71 15.70 17.16
C MET A 1 -1.81 15.40 15.98
N LEU A 2 -1.45 16.40 15.16
CA LEU A 2 -0.67 16.14 13.94
C LEU A 2 0.70 15.61 14.36
N THR A 3 0.98 14.34 14.08
CA THR A 3 2.28 13.75 14.36
C THR A 3 2.98 13.67 13.01
N VAL A 4 3.61 14.77 12.59
CA VAL A 4 4.43 14.78 11.37
C VAL A 4 5.63 13.89 11.63
N VAL A 5 5.55 12.63 11.18
CA VAL A 5 6.68 11.71 11.23
C VAL A 5 7.52 11.93 9.98
N GLU A 6 8.65 12.59 10.21
CA GLU A 6 9.91 12.67 9.45
C GLU A 6 9.89 12.50 7.91
N VAL A 7 10.44 13.52 7.24
CA VAL A 7 11.05 13.35 5.90
C VAL A 7 12.33 12.52 6.08
N ILE A 8 12.24 11.21 5.90
CA ILE A 8 13.38 10.30 6.06
C ILE A 8 14.21 10.31 4.76
N ARG A 9 15.31 11.09 4.75
CA ARG A 9 16.19 11.30 3.57
C ARG A 9 17.35 10.31 3.43
N SER A 10 17.22 9.09 3.92
CA SER A 10 18.33 8.11 3.87
C SER A 10 18.11 7.04 2.79
N ALA A 11 19.21 6.56 2.22
CA ALA A 11 19.20 5.40 1.32
C ALA A 11 19.09 4.14 2.19
N GLU A 12 18.34 3.14 1.74
CA GLU A 12 18.19 1.85 2.44
C GLU A 12 17.55 1.97 3.83
N CYS A 13 16.41 2.65 3.92
CA CYS A 13 15.70 2.81 5.18
C CYS A 13 14.63 1.74 5.43
N ILE A 14 14.56 1.30 6.68
CA ILE A 14 13.38 0.66 7.28
C ILE A 14 12.69 1.75 8.11
N VAL A 15 11.41 2.01 7.82
CA VAL A 15 10.60 2.95 8.60
C VAL A 15 9.68 2.15 9.50
N ILE A 16 9.68 2.42 10.81
CA ILE A 16 8.81 1.74 11.76
C ILE A 16 8.03 2.79 12.55
N LEU A 17 6.71 2.77 12.46
CA LEU A 17 5.83 3.42 13.44
C LEU A 17 5.20 2.35 14.33
N ASP A 18 5.51 2.38 15.62
CA ASP A 18 4.95 1.46 16.62
C ASP A 18 3.86 2.17 17.46
N LYS A 19 2.63 1.64 17.41
CA LYS A 19 1.46 2.05 18.20
C LYS A 19 1.13 3.56 18.17
N PRO A 20 1.10 4.24 17.02
CA PRO A 20 0.57 5.60 16.98
C PRO A 20 -0.95 5.58 17.24
N VAL A 21 -1.41 6.52 18.06
CA VAL A 21 -2.82 6.69 18.42
C VAL A 21 -3.26 8.12 18.05
N HIS A 22 -4.37 8.27 17.31
CA HIS A 22 -4.86 9.56 16.81
C HIS A 22 -3.80 10.33 15.99
N ALA A 23 -3.22 9.64 14.99
CA ALA A 23 -2.09 10.14 14.22
C ALA A 23 -2.44 10.33 12.74
N GLU A 24 -2.05 11.48 12.21
CA GLU A 24 -1.96 11.72 10.78
C GLU A 24 -0.47 11.78 10.44
N CYS A 25 0.00 10.88 9.59
CA CYS A 25 1.40 10.74 9.21
C CYS A 25 1.54 10.84 7.70
N ILE A 26 2.51 11.63 7.25
CA ILE A 26 2.92 11.69 5.85
C ILE A 26 4.39 11.29 5.81
N VAL A 27 4.66 10.16 5.17
CA VAL A 27 6.01 9.63 4.97
C VAL A 27 6.39 9.89 3.51
N ILE A 28 7.37 10.75 3.28
CA ILE A 28 7.89 11.05 1.94
C ILE A 28 9.28 10.45 1.84
N LEU A 29 9.47 9.58 0.85
CA LEU A 29 10.72 8.87 0.62
C LEU A 29 11.25 9.17 -0.78
N ASP A 30 12.22 10.08 -0.83
CA ASP A 30 12.92 10.49 -2.07
C ASP A 30 13.93 9.43 -2.56
N LYS A 31 14.16 8.38 -1.76
CA LYS A 31 15.11 7.29 -1.98
C LYS A 31 14.41 5.96 -1.84
N PRO A 32 14.90 4.91 -2.54
CA PRO A 32 14.28 3.59 -2.40
C PRO A 32 14.36 3.15 -0.95
N CYS A 33 13.22 2.73 -0.41
CA CYS A 33 13.12 2.11 0.90
C CYS A 33 12.81 0.63 0.70
N TRP A 34 13.34 -0.23 1.56
CA TRP A 34 13.00 -1.65 1.43
C TRP A 34 11.68 -1.97 2.12
N ILE A 35 11.47 -1.44 3.32
CA ILE A 35 10.31 -1.80 4.13
C ILE A 35 9.79 -0.59 4.91
N VAL A 36 8.48 -0.39 4.86
CA VAL A 36 7.74 0.44 5.82
C VAL A 36 6.87 -0.47 6.67
N ILE A 37 6.99 -0.37 7.99
CA ILE A 37 6.18 -1.14 8.95
C ILE A 37 5.39 -0.17 9.82
N LEU A 38 4.08 -0.35 9.85
CA LEU A 38 3.16 0.39 10.71
C LEU A 38 2.46 -0.61 11.64
N GLU A 39 2.88 -0.66 12.89
CA GLU A 39 2.34 -1.61 13.86
C GLU A 39 1.26 -0.97 14.74
N LYS A 40 0.13 -1.66 14.90
CA LYS A 40 -0.92 -1.37 15.89
C LYS A 40 -1.40 0.08 15.86
N LEU A 41 -1.56 0.61 14.65
CA LEU A 41 -2.17 1.91 14.37
C LEU A 41 -3.59 1.95 14.98
N VAL A 42 -3.93 3.01 15.71
CA VAL A 42 -5.30 3.24 16.22
C VAL A 42 -5.79 4.63 15.82
N HIS A 43 -6.89 4.71 15.08
CA HIS A 43 -7.41 5.97 14.52
C HIS A 43 -6.31 6.74 13.79
N ALA A 44 -5.74 6.13 12.75
CA ALA A 44 -4.57 6.67 12.07
C ALA A 44 -4.78 6.81 10.55
N GLU A 45 -4.32 7.91 10.00
CA GLU A 45 -4.21 8.09 8.55
C GLU A 45 -2.74 8.22 8.18
N CYS A 46 -2.27 7.33 7.30
CA CYS A 46 -0.89 7.29 6.83
C CYS A 46 -0.86 7.44 5.32
N ILE A 47 -0.15 8.46 4.84
CA ILE A 47 0.15 8.64 3.42
C ILE A 47 1.63 8.37 3.22
N VAL A 48 1.94 7.42 2.35
CA VAL A 48 3.30 7.05 1.97
C VAL A 48 3.50 7.46 0.51
N ILE A 49 4.34 8.47 0.29
CA ILE A 49 4.68 8.98 -1.04
C ILE A 49 6.08 8.51 -1.38
N LEU A 50 6.20 7.83 -2.51
CA LEU A 50 7.40 7.12 -2.93
C LEU A 50 7.81 7.61 -4.32
N ASP A 51 8.91 8.36 -4.41
CA ASP A 51 9.48 8.77 -5.71
C ASP A 51 10.22 7.61 -6.40
N LYS A 52 10.54 6.57 -5.63
CA LYS A 52 11.25 5.36 -6.06
C LYS A 52 10.57 4.14 -5.44
N PRO A 53 10.66 2.96 -6.07
CA PRO A 53 9.95 1.78 -5.58
C PRO A 53 10.34 1.50 -4.12
N CYS A 54 9.32 1.33 -3.27
CA CYS A 54 9.51 0.66 -2.02
C CYS A 54 8.94 -0.73 -2.10
N TRP A 55 9.78 -1.70 -1.74
CA TRP A 55 9.49 -3.10 -1.99
C TRP A 55 8.28 -3.57 -1.17
N ILE A 56 8.21 -3.18 0.12
CA ILE A 56 7.19 -3.71 1.04
C ILE A 56 6.63 -2.62 1.97
N VAL A 57 5.31 -2.55 2.10
CA VAL A 57 4.58 -1.81 3.13
C VAL A 57 3.75 -2.79 3.95
N ILE A 58 3.95 -2.81 5.27
CA ILE A 58 3.29 -3.72 6.21
C ILE A 58 2.47 -2.93 7.22
N LEU A 59 1.20 -3.29 7.36
CA LEU A 59 0.33 -2.84 8.44
C LEU A 59 -0.04 -4.04 9.33
N ASP A 60 0.52 -4.11 10.54
CA ASP A 60 0.19 -5.17 11.51
C ASP A 60 -0.90 -4.70 12.47
N LYS A 61 -2.05 -5.39 12.47
CA LYS A 61 -3.21 -5.15 13.35
C LYS A 61 -3.67 -3.69 13.43
N PRO A 62 -3.90 -3.00 12.31
CA PRO A 62 -4.46 -1.66 12.36
C PRO A 62 -5.94 -1.68 12.83
N MET A 63 -6.30 -0.67 13.62
CA MET A 63 -7.65 -0.41 14.09
C MET A 63 -8.11 0.98 13.63
N HIS A 64 -9.14 1.04 12.78
CA HIS A 64 -9.59 2.29 12.17
C HIS A 64 -8.44 3.05 11.50
N ALA A 65 -7.78 2.40 10.54
CA ALA A 65 -6.65 3.00 9.85
C ALA A 65 -6.89 3.15 8.35
N ARG A 66 -6.38 4.24 7.78
CA ARG A 66 -6.29 4.43 6.34
C ARG A 66 -4.82 4.49 5.94
N CYS A 67 -4.44 3.74 4.93
CA CYS A 67 -3.12 3.80 4.31
C CYS A 67 -3.25 4.08 2.82
N ILE A 68 -2.55 5.12 2.37
CA ILE A 68 -2.46 5.47 0.95
C ILE A 68 -1.00 5.37 0.54
N VAL A 69 -0.72 4.56 -0.47
CA VAL A 69 0.62 4.41 -1.07
C VAL A 69 0.58 4.99 -2.48
N ILE A 70 1.47 5.92 -2.78
CA ILE A 70 1.52 6.61 -4.07
C ILE A 70 2.93 6.51 -4.66
N LEU A 71 3.04 6.01 -5.89
CA LEU A 71 4.25 6.07 -6.71
C LEU A 71 3.97 6.87 -8.00
N ASP A 72 4.74 7.94 -8.24
CA ASP A 72 4.60 8.78 -9.44
C ASP A 72 5.78 8.56 -10.43
N LYS A 73 5.45 8.15 -11.67
CA LYS A 73 6.37 7.95 -12.80
C LYS A 73 7.64 7.11 -12.52
N PRO A 74 7.58 5.99 -11.78
CA PRO A 74 8.75 5.14 -11.63
C PRO A 74 9.07 4.39 -12.93
N LEU A 75 10.35 4.14 -13.18
CA LEU A 75 10.74 3.28 -14.31
C LEU A 75 10.34 1.82 -14.06
N HIS A 76 10.47 1.36 -12.82
CA HIS A 76 9.92 0.11 -12.30
C HIS A 76 9.21 0.40 -10.96
N ALA A 77 7.92 0.11 -10.88
CA ALA A 77 7.13 0.13 -9.66
C ALA A 77 6.95 -1.30 -9.15
N GLU A 78 7.63 -1.65 -8.08
CA GLU A 78 7.32 -2.88 -7.33
C GLU A 78 6.78 -2.45 -5.97
N CYS A 79 5.57 -2.86 -5.64
CA CYS A 79 4.95 -2.54 -4.36
C CYS A 79 4.16 -3.73 -3.81
N ILE A 80 4.62 -4.24 -2.67
CA ILE A 80 3.92 -5.27 -1.91
C ILE A 80 3.27 -4.60 -0.70
N VAL A 81 1.95 -4.69 -0.58
CA VAL A 81 1.21 -4.17 0.58
C VAL A 81 0.56 -5.32 1.34
N ILE A 82 0.86 -5.41 2.64
CA ILE A 82 0.39 -6.48 3.51
C ILE A 82 -0.39 -5.87 4.68
N LEU A 83 -1.64 -6.30 4.85
CA LEU A 83 -2.47 -5.98 6.02
C LEU A 83 -2.72 -7.28 6.80
N ASP A 84 -2.09 -7.42 7.98
CA ASP A 84 -2.33 -8.55 8.88
C ASP A 84 -3.41 -8.20 9.93
N LYS A 85 -4.51 -8.97 9.95
CA LYS A 85 -5.61 -8.86 10.91
C LYS A 85 -6.15 -7.43 11.13
N PRO A 86 -6.48 -6.66 10.06
CA PRO A 86 -7.10 -5.36 10.24
C PRO A 86 -8.54 -5.49 10.80
N MET A 87 -8.92 -4.64 11.76
CA MET A 87 -10.30 -4.60 12.25
C MET A 87 -11.19 -3.71 11.36
N HIS A 88 -10.71 -2.51 11.02
CA HIS A 88 -11.30 -1.57 10.07
C HIS A 88 -10.15 -0.86 9.36
N ALA A 89 -9.84 -1.28 8.13
CA ALA A 89 -8.74 -0.70 7.38
C ALA A 89 -9.10 -0.39 5.94
N GLU A 90 -8.65 0.75 5.46
CA GLU A 90 -8.69 1.11 4.05
C GLU A 90 -7.26 1.17 3.52
N CYS A 91 -7.01 0.46 2.43
CA CYS A 91 -5.74 0.51 1.72
C CYS A 91 -5.96 0.96 0.28
N ILE A 92 -5.29 2.04 -0.10
CA ILE A 92 -5.31 2.56 -1.46
C ILE A 92 -3.89 2.53 -2.00
N VAL A 93 -3.69 1.86 -3.13
CA VAL A 93 -2.42 1.84 -3.85
C VAL A 93 -2.61 2.52 -5.20
N ILE A 94 -1.79 3.53 -5.48
CA ILE A 94 -1.84 4.32 -6.71
C ILE A 94 -0.46 4.26 -7.37
N LEU A 95 -0.41 3.68 -8.57
CA LEU A 95 0.76 3.75 -9.46
C LEU A 95 0.38 4.62 -10.67
N ASP A 96 0.98 5.81 -10.78
CA ASP A 96 0.74 6.75 -11.89
C ASP A 96 1.91 6.71 -12.90
N LYS A 97 1.60 6.35 -14.16
CA LYS A 97 2.55 6.34 -15.29
C LYS A 97 3.86 5.53 -15.14
N PRO A 98 3.90 4.32 -14.55
CA PRO A 98 5.08 3.46 -14.64
C PRO A 98 5.33 2.90 -16.04
N LEU A 99 6.60 2.63 -16.35
CA LEU A 99 6.91 1.79 -17.51
C LEU A 99 6.51 0.32 -17.22
N HIS A 100 6.98 -0.20 -16.09
CA HIS A 100 6.59 -1.52 -15.56
C HIS A 100 6.04 -1.36 -14.15
N ALA A 101 4.91 -2.02 -13.86
CA ALA A 101 4.35 -2.11 -12.53
C ALA A 101 4.05 -3.54 -12.11
N GLU A 102 4.44 -3.86 -10.89
CA GLU A 102 4.05 -5.06 -10.16
C GLU A 102 3.47 -4.61 -8.82
N CYS A 103 2.19 -4.91 -8.60
CA CYS A 103 1.51 -4.62 -7.36
C CYS A 103 0.98 -5.93 -6.75
N ILE A 104 1.37 -6.22 -5.52
CA ILE A 104 0.84 -7.34 -4.77
C ILE A 104 0.16 -6.79 -3.52
N VAL A 105 -1.11 -7.12 -3.33
CA VAL A 105 -1.85 -6.73 -2.13
C VAL A 105 -2.38 -7.96 -1.41
N ILE A 106 -2.05 -8.08 -0.13
CA ILE A 106 -2.38 -9.23 0.71
C ILE A 106 -3.17 -8.75 1.93
N LEU A 107 -4.38 -9.27 2.11
CA LEU A 107 -5.21 -9.04 3.29
C LEU A 107 -5.42 -10.36 4.04
N ASP A 108 -4.66 -10.58 5.11
CA ASP A 108 -4.80 -11.77 5.98
C ASP A 108 -5.82 -11.50 7.09
N LYS A 109 -6.85 -12.34 7.20
CA LYS A 109 -7.88 -12.32 8.26
C LYS A 109 -8.47 -10.92 8.58
N PRO A 110 -8.94 -10.13 7.60
CA PRO A 110 -9.61 -8.87 7.91
C PRO A 110 -10.97 -9.10 8.58
N MET A 111 -11.35 -8.22 9.52
CA MET A 111 -12.75 -8.12 9.98
C MET A 111 -13.56 -7.26 9.00
N HIS A 112 -13.10 -6.03 8.75
CA HIS A 112 -13.58 -5.14 7.69
C HIS A 112 -12.38 -4.48 7.03
N ALA A 113 -12.22 -4.69 5.74
CA ALA A 113 -11.18 -4.02 4.99
C ALA A 113 -11.65 -3.71 3.57
N GLU A 114 -11.17 -2.58 3.05
CA GLU A 114 -11.35 -2.21 1.66
C GLU A 114 -9.97 -2.02 1.04
N CYS A 115 -9.78 -2.60 -0.14
CA CYS A 115 -8.59 -2.39 -0.93
C CYS A 115 -8.97 -1.80 -2.29
N ILE A 116 -8.31 -0.71 -2.66
CA ILE A 116 -8.40 -0.12 -3.98
C ILE A 116 -7.00 -0.09 -4.58
N VAL A 117 -6.85 -0.68 -5.76
CA VAL A 117 -5.61 -0.61 -6.53
C VAL A 117 -5.90 0.14 -7.83
N ILE A 118 -5.17 1.23 -8.05
CA ILE A 118 -5.28 2.07 -9.25
C ILE A 118 -3.96 2.03 -9.99
N LEU A 119 -4.03 1.57 -11.24
CA LEU A 119 -2.91 1.49 -12.16
C LEU A 119 -3.25 2.34 -13.39
N ASP A 120 -2.75 3.58 -13.44
CA ASP A 120 -2.96 4.53 -14.55
C ASP A 120 -1.77 4.58 -15.53
N ILE A 121 -2.02 4.32 -16.82
CA ILE A 121 -1.11 4.44 -17.98
C ILE A 121 0.19 3.64 -17.80
N HIS A 122 0.19 2.39 -18.26
CA HIS A 122 1.34 1.48 -18.10
C HIS A 122 1.70 0.77 -19.41
N MET A 123 2.99 0.53 -19.65
CA MET A 123 3.39 -0.37 -20.75
C MET A 123 3.15 -1.83 -20.35
N HIS A 124 3.56 -2.21 -19.14
CA HIS A 124 3.30 -3.52 -18.54
C HIS A 124 2.82 -3.37 -17.09
N ALA A 125 1.71 -4.01 -16.76
CA ALA A 125 1.16 -4.02 -15.40
C ALA A 125 0.77 -5.42 -14.97
N GLU A 126 1.28 -5.85 -13.81
CA GLU A 126 0.87 -7.07 -13.12
C GLU A 126 0.29 -6.69 -11.76
N CYS A 127 -0.91 -7.18 -11.47
CA CYS A 127 -1.55 -6.98 -10.18
C CYS A 127 -2.00 -8.32 -9.60
N ILE A 128 -1.62 -8.61 -8.37
CA ILE A 128 -2.06 -9.79 -7.63
C ILE A 128 -2.74 -9.31 -6.35
N VAL A 129 -4.01 -9.68 -6.17
CA VAL A 129 -4.76 -9.38 -4.95
C VAL A 129 -5.15 -10.70 -4.27
N ILE A 130 -4.68 -10.90 -3.04
CA ILE A 130 -4.95 -12.09 -2.23
C ILE A 130 -5.78 -11.68 -1.02
N LEU A 131 -6.97 -12.26 -0.87
CA LEU A 131 -7.92 -11.88 0.17
C LEU A 131 -8.49 -13.08 0.91
N ASP A 132 -8.53 -12.97 2.22
CA ASP A 132 -9.25 -13.90 3.09
C ASP A 132 -10.76 -13.63 3.16
N LYS A 133 -11.22 -12.38 2.93
CA LYS A 133 -12.64 -11.94 2.96
C LYS A 133 -12.92 -10.67 2.14
N HIS A 134 -14.21 -10.42 1.93
CA HIS A 134 -14.88 -9.36 1.12
C HIS A 134 -14.21 -7.97 1.02
N CYS A 135 -14.46 -7.37 -0.17
CA CYS A 135 -14.26 -6.00 -0.67
C CYS A 135 -12.93 -5.67 -1.40
N TRP A 136 -13.02 -5.44 -2.72
CA TRP A 136 -12.03 -4.68 -3.49
C TRP A 136 -12.55 -4.17 -4.84
N ILE A 137 -11.90 -3.13 -5.36
CA ILE A 137 -11.98 -2.61 -6.73
C ILE A 137 -10.53 -2.48 -7.25
N VAL A 138 -10.17 -3.19 -8.33
CA VAL A 138 -8.95 -2.86 -9.11
C VAL A 138 -9.40 -2.06 -10.33
N ILE A 139 -8.77 -0.91 -10.52
CA ILE A 139 -8.96 -0.06 -11.68
C ILE A 139 -7.66 -0.09 -12.47
N LEU A 140 -7.73 -0.65 -13.67
CA LEU A 140 -6.71 -0.53 -14.69
C LEU A 140 -7.16 0.53 -15.69
N ASP A 141 -6.44 1.63 -15.79
CA ASP A 141 -6.70 2.66 -16.79
C ASP A 141 -5.58 2.71 -17.83
N ASN A 142 -5.95 2.55 -19.11
CA ASN A 142 -5.06 2.55 -20.27
C ASN A 142 -3.78 1.69 -20.19
N PRO A 143 -3.82 0.39 -19.82
CA PRO A 143 -2.65 -0.47 -19.95
C PRO A 143 -2.41 -0.87 -21.42
N VAL A 144 -1.14 -0.93 -21.84
CA VAL A 144 -0.76 -1.56 -23.13
C VAL A 144 -0.77 -3.09 -22.99
N HIS A 145 -0.17 -3.60 -21.90
CA HIS A 145 -0.23 -5.00 -21.48
C HIS A 145 -0.55 -5.06 -19.99
N ALA A 146 -1.60 -5.80 -19.61
CA ALA A 146 -1.95 -5.98 -18.20
C ALA A 146 -2.40 -7.42 -17.88
N GLU A 147 -1.96 -7.90 -16.73
CA GLU A 147 -2.44 -9.11 -16.09
C GLU A 147 -2.92 -8.80 -14.67
N CYS A 148 -4.09 -9.33 -14.30
CA CYS A 148 -4.66 -9.16 -12.97
C CYS A 148 -5.15 -10.51 -12.45
N ILE A 149 -4.61 -10.93 -11.31
CA ILE A 149 -4.97 -12.17 -10.63
C ILE A 149 -5.60 -11.82 -9.29
N VAL A 150 -6.74 -12.44 -9.02
CA VAL A 150 -7.46 -12.26 -7.76
C VAL A 150 -7.66 -13.63 -7.14
N ILE A 151 -7.15 -13.80 -5.93
CA ILE A 151 -7.25 -15.03 -5.16
C ILE A 151 -8.13 -14.76 -3.94
N LEU A 152 -9.22 -15.50 -3.81
CA LEU A 152 -10.12 -15.46 -2.67
C LEU A 152 -9.99 -16.78 -1.89
N ASP A 153 -9.51 -16.73 -0.65
CA ASP A 153 -9.36 -17.93 0.20
C ASP A 153 -10.73 -18.43 0.70
N LYS A 154 -11.76 -17.57 0.73
CA LYS A 154 -13.12 -17.94 1.15
C LYS A 154 -14.20 -17.39 0.22
N PRO A 155 -15.24 -18.21 -0.11
CA PRO A 155 -16.38 -17.74 -0.89
C PRO A 155 -17.18 -16.70 -0.09
N CYS A 156 -17.73 -15.76 -0.84
CA CYS A 156 -18.59 -14.67 -0.39
C CYS A 156 -19.75 -15.11 0.50
#